data_AF-A0A7J4AUY8-F1
#
_entry.id   AF-A0A7J4AUY8-F1
#
_cell.length_a   1.000
_cell.length_b   1.000
_cell.length_c   1.000
_cell.angle_alpha   90.00
_cell.angle_beta   90.00
_cell.angle_gamma   90.00
#
_symmetry.space_group_name_H-M   'P 1'
#
loop_
_entity.id
_entity.type
_entity.pdbx_description
1 polymer ?
#
loop_
_entity_poly.entity_id
_entity_poly.type
_entity_poly.pdbx_seq_one_letter_code
_entity_poly.pdbx_strand_id
1 'polypeptide(L)'
;MSKKETFKQILLEAVDEGLLTLGESGREAVYFHLQNLYGVKKGEIPDKLEEFADGLRRIFGLGAAVIEKAIIKSLYGKIGMKHEEKKGYSFLAYVKDAEKVIES
;
A
#
# COMPACT_ATOMS: atom_id res chain seq x y z
N MET A 1 -2.40 -16.40 -14.26
CA MET A 1 -2.61 -15.81 -12.93
C MET A 1 -4.09 -15.59 -12.72
N SER A 2 -4.59 -15.89 -11.52
CA SER A 2 -5.94 -15.55 -11.09
C SER A 2 -6.09 -14.03 -10.89
N LYS A 3 -7.33 -13.51 -10.92
CA LYS A 3 -7.63 -12.10 -10.63
C LYS A 3 -7.04 -11.65 -9.29
N LYS A 4 -7.09 -12.53 -8.29
CA LYS A 4 -6.50 -12.30 -6.95
C LYS A 4 -4.98 -12.13 -7.01
N GLU A 5 -4.27 -13.01 -7.71
CA GLU A 5 -2.81 -12.89 -7.86
C GLU A 5 -2.42 -11.62 -8.62
N THR A 6 -3.18 -11.28 -9.67
CA THR A 6 -2.99 -10.02 -10.41
C THR A 6 -3.15 -8.80 -9.50
N PHE A 7 -4.20 -8.76 -8.66
CA PHE A 7 -4.39 -7.66 -7.72
C PHE A 7 -3.24 -7.57 -6.70
N LYS A 8 -2.81 -8.70 -6.13
CA LYS A 8 -1.67 -8.73 -5.20
C LYS A 8 -0.40 -8.15 -5.81
N GLN A 9 -0.12 -8.49 -7.07
CA GLN A 9 1.04 -7.94 -7.79
C GLN A 9 0.91 -6.42 -7.98
N ILE A 10 -0.24 -5.95 -8.44
CA ILE A 10 -0.51 -4.52 -8.64
C ILE A 10 -0.37 -3.75 -7.32
N LEU A 11 -0.89 -4.31 -6.23
CA LEU A 11 -0.77 -3.71 -4.90
C LEU A 11 0.69 -3.64 -4.42
N LEU A 12 1.48 -4.71 -4.62
CA LEU A 12 2.91 -4.71 -4.30
C LEU A 12 3.68 -3.63 -5.07
N GLU A 13 3.42 -3.49 -6.36
CA GLU A 13 4.04 -2.46 -7.18
C GLU A 13 3.64 -1.05 -6.71
N ALA A 14 2.36 -0.86 -6.37
CA ALA A 14 1.86 0.42 -5.87
C ALA A 14 2.47 0.80 -4.52
N VAL A 15 2.66 -0.18 -3.64
CA VAL A 15 3.37 0.01 -2.36
C VAL A 15 4.82 0.42 -2.62
N ASP A 16 5.50 -0.25 -3.55
CA ASP A 16 6.89 0.04 -3.87
C ASP A 16 7.07 1.46 -4.42
N GLU A 17 6.22 1.86 -5.38
CA GLU A 17 6.20 3.22 -5.94
C GLU A 17 5.81 4.27 -4.91
N GLY A 18 4.82 3.98 -4.05
CA GLY A 18 4.41 4.89 -2.99
C GLY A 18 5.51 5.12 -1.95
N LEU A 19 6.32 4.11 -1.66
CA LEU A 19 7.48 4.25 -0.77
C LEU A 19 8.68 4.93 -1.44
N LEU A 20 8.83 4.82 -2.76
CA LEU A 20 9.88 5.51 -3.52
C LEU A 20 9.79 7.04 -3.42
N THR A 21 8.66 7.61 -2.98
CA THR A 21 8.57 9.06 -2.69
C THR A 21 9.50 9.50 -1.57
N LEU A 22 10.00 8.57 -0.76
CA LEU A 22 11.02 8.79 0.28
C LEU A 22 12.46 8.62 -0.24
N GLY A 23 12.64 8.33 -1.54
CA GLY A 23 13.90 7.91 -2.13
C GLY A 23 14.20 6.43 -1.94
N GLU A 24 15.20 5.92 -2.66
CA GLU A 24 15.54 4.48 -2.65
C GLU A 24 15.91 3.98 -1.26
N SER A 25 16.80 4.69 -0.56
CA SER A 25 17.21 4.36 0.80
C SER A 25 16.04 4.45 1.80
N GLY A 26 15.12 5.40 1.60
CA GLY A 26 13.92 5.53 2.42
C GLY A 26 13.00 4.31 2.27
N ARG A 27 12.74 3.89 1.03
CA ARG A 27 11.97 2.66 0.74
C ARG A 27 12.61 1.43 1.39
N GLU A 28 13.91 1.25 1.22
CA GLU A 28 14.63 0.10 1.80
C GLU A 28 14.58 0.11 3.33
N ALA A 29 14.76 1.27 3.95
CA ALA A 29 14.64 1.41 5.40
C ALA A 29 13.23 1.04 5.89
N VAL A 30 12.17 1.46 5.19
CA VAL A 30 10.79 1.08 5.54
C VAL A 30 10.60 -0.42 5.48
N TYR A 31 11.02 -1.10 4.40
CA TYR A 31 10.92 -2.56 4.33
C TYR A 31 11.74 -3.26 5.41
N PHE A 32 12.95 -2.76 5.70
CA PHE A 32 13.78 -3.29 6.79
C PHE A 32 13.09 -3.18 8.15
N HIS A 33 12.51 -2.01 8.48
CA HIS A 33 11.81 -1.81 9.74
C HIS A 33 10.49 -2.60 9.81
N LEU A 34 9.74 -2.70 8.71
CA LEU A 34 8.54 -3.55 8.62
C LEU A 34 8.84 -5.02 8.91
N GLN A 35 9.90 -5.54 8.30
CA GLN A 35 10.29 -6.92 8.50
C GLN A 35 10.80 -7.16 9.94
N ASN A 36 11.68 -6.32 10.45
CA ASN A 36 12.38 -6.57 11.72
C ASN A 36 11.55 -6.23 12.95
N LEU A 37 10.69 -5.21 12.87
CA LEU A 37 9.90 -4.75 14.03
C LEU A 37 8.48 -5.32 14.02
N TYR A 38 7.94 -5.67 12.84
CA TYR A 38 6.54 -6.06 12.68
C TYR A 38 6.34 -7.40 12.00
N GLY A 39 7.41 -8.07 11.54
CA GLY A 39 7.32 -9.39 10.91
C GLY A 39 6.56 -9.39 9.59
N VAL A 40 6.50 -8.24 8.90
CA VAL A 40 5.85 -8.10 7.59
C VAL A 40 6.93 -8.03 6.51
N LYS A 41 7.06 -9.11 5.73
CA LYS A 41 7.93 -9.11 4.55
C LYS A 41 7.25 -8.41 3.39
N LYS A 42 8.02 -7.80 2.48
CA LYS A 42 7.49 -7.13 1.28
C LYS A 42 6.42 -7.95 0.54
N GLY A 43 6.71 -9.20 0.21
CA GLY A 43 5.78 -10.08 -0.52
C GLY A 43 4.51 -10.47 0.26
N GLU A 44 4.48 -10.28 1.57
CA GLU A 44 3.32 -10.60 2.43
C GLU A 44 2.38 -9.41 2.57
N ILE A 45 2.77 -8.21 2.15
CA ILE A 45 1.98 -6.97 2.33
C ILE A 45 0.54 -7.10 1.82
N PRO A 46 0.26 -7.71 0.64
CA PRO A 46 -1.12 -7.87 0.18
C PRO A 46 -1.99 -8.75 1.10
N ASP A 47 -1.37 -9.66 1.85
CA ASP A 47 -2.04 -10.56 2.78
C ASP A 47 -2.02 -10.06 4.23
N LYS A 48 -1.16 -9.09 4.55
CA LYS A 48 -0.97 -8.47 5.88
C LYS A 48 -1.13 -6.94 5.81
N LEU A 49 -2.20 -6.49 5.16
CA LEU A 49 -2.41 -5.08 4.84
C LEU A 49 -2.62 -4.23 6.11
N GLU A 50 -3.27 -4.81 7.11
CA GLU A 50 -3.55 -4.19 8.41
C GLU A 50 -2.24 -3.96 9.18
N GLU A 51 -1.39 -4.99 9.29
CA GLU A 51 -0.09 -4.90 9.94
C GLU A 51 0.85 -3.96 9.19
N PHE A 52 0.78 -3.93 7.85
CA PHE A 52 1.51 -2.97 7.04
C PHE A 52 1.10 -1.52 7.36
N ALA A 53 -0.20 -1.22 7.36
CA ALA A 53 -0.71 0.12 7.65
C ALA A 53 -0.38 0.58 9.07
N ASP A 54 -0.50 -0.33 10.04
CA ASP A 54 -0.11 -0.07 11.43
C ASP A 54 1.41 0.13 11.56
N GLY A 55 2.21 -0.64 10.82
CA GLY A 55 3.66 -0.48 10.75
C GLY A 55 4.06 0.91 10.23
N LEU A 56 3.44 1.38 9.14
CA LEU A 56 3.65 2.74 8.63
C LEU A 56 3.30 3.80 9.69
N ARG A 57 2.15 3.67 10.36
CA ARG A 57 1.74 4.60 11.42
C ARG A 57 2.68 4.60 12.62
N ARG A 58 3.29 3.46 12.96
CA ARG A 58 4.28 3.40 14.05
C ARG A 58 5.63 4.01 13.65
N ILE A 59 6.04 3.88 12.39
CA ILE A 59 7.30 4.47 11.89
C ILE A 59 7.16 5.99 11.72
N PHE A 60 6.06 6.44 11.10
CA PHE A 60 5.90 7.83 10.65
C PHE A 60 4.88 8.66 11.43
N GLY A 61 4.17 8.05 12.39
CA GLY A 61 3.07 8.71 13.10
C GLY A 61 2.00 9.21 12.12
N LEU A 62 1.58 10.46 12.31
CA LEU A 62 0.62 11.14 11.43
C LEU A 62 1.14 11.29 9.98
N GLY A 63 2.46 11.25 9.78
CA GLY A 63 3.08 11.31 8.44
C GLY A 63 2.77 10.09 7.57
N ALA A 64 2.33 8.97 8.17
CA ALA A 64 1.93 7.78 7.42
C ALA A 64 0.81 8.06 6.41
N ALA A 65 -0.09 9.00 6.71
CA ALA A 65 -1.18 9.37 5.81
C ALA A 65 -0.68 9.91 4.45
N VAL A 66 0.49 10.55 4.42
CA VAL A 66 1.12 11.02 3.16
C VAL A 66 1.56 9.84 2.31
N ILE A 67 2.14 8.81 2.95
CA ILE A 67 2.63 7.59 2.30
C ILE A 67 1.44 6.73 1.84
N GLU A 68 0.46 6.50 2.70
CA GLU A 68 -0.78 5.79 2.36
C GLU A 68 -1.46 6.43 1.14
N LYS A 69 -1.51 7.77 1.08
CA LYS A 69 -2.07 8.49 -0.07
C LYS A 69 -1.23 8.32 -1.34
N ALA A 70 0.10 8.30 -1.25
CA ALA A 70 0.96 8.03 -2.39
C ALA A 70 0.72 6.63 -2.96
N ILE A 71 0.61 5.62 -2.09
CA ILE A 71 0.30 4.24 -2.46
C ILE A 71 -1.08 4.14 -3.13
N ILE A 72 -2.11 4.77 -2.54
CA ILE A 72 -3.47 4.76 -3.13
C ILE A 72 -3.47 5.39 -4.52
N LYS A 73 -2.76 6.52 -4.72
CA LYS A 73 -2.66 7.16 -6.03
C LYS A 73 -2.02 6.26 -7.07
N SER A 74 -0.92 5.58 -6.71
CA SER A 74 -0.28 4.61 -7.61
C SER A 74 -1.22 3.44 -7.91
N LEU A 75 -1.88 2.87 -6.88
CA LEU A 75 -2.80 1.76 -7.02
C LEU A 75 -3.96 2.07 -7.98
N TYR A 76 -4.64 3.19 -7.77
CA TYR A 76 -5.76 3.61 -8.62
C TYR A 76 -5.30 3.87 -10.06
N GLY A 77 -4.14 4.52 -10.24
CA GLY A 77 -3.56 4.75 -11.55
C GLY A 77 -3.27 3.44 -12.31
N LYS A 78 -2.74 2.42 -11.62
CA LYS A 78 -2.45 1.10 -12.21
C LYS A 78 -3.70 0.35 -12.67
N ILE A 79 -4.84 0.57 -12.03
CA ILE A 79 -6.13 -0.03 -12.44
C ILE A 79 -6.95 0.88 -13.39
N GLY A 80 -6.35 1.96 -13.91
CA GLY A 80 -7.00 2.87 -14.85
C GLY A 80 -8.07 3.77 -14.22
N MET A 81 -8.06 3.93 -12.90
CA MET A 81 -8.99 4.77 -12.16
C MET A 81 -8.32 6.05 -11.65
N LYS A 82 -9.13 7.09 -11.46
CA LYS A 82 -8.68 8.30 -10.77
C LYS A 82 -8.92 8.13 -9.28
N HIS A 83 -7.89 8.41 -8.48
CA HIS A 83 -8.08 8.53 -7.03
C HIS A 83 -8.90 9.78 -6.71
N GLU A 84 -10.03 9.58 -6.02
CA GLU A 84 -10.87 10.65 -5.48
C GLU A 84 -10.93 10.50 -3.96
N GLU A 85 -10.75 11.62 -3.24
CA GLU A 85 -10.87 11.61 -1.79
C GLU A 85 -12.33 11.39 -1.37
N LYS A 86 -12.59 10.24 -0.76
CA LYS A 86 -13.86 9.88 -0.13
C LYS A 86 -13.75 10.14 1.37
N LYS A 87 -14.62 11.02 1.90
CA LYS A 87 -14.65 11.35 3.33
C LYS A 87 -14.89 10.07 4.16
N GLY A 88 -14.02 9.82 5.14
CA GLY A 88 -14.12 8.66 6.03
C GLY A 88 -13.55 7.35 5.47
N TYR A 89 -12.99 7.33 4.26
CA TYR A 89 -12.29 6.15 3.76
C TYR A 89 -10.91 6.01 4.42
N SER A 90 -10.65 4.84 5.00
CA SER A 90 -9.32 4.44 5.45
C SER A 90 -8.47 3.94 4.29
N PHE A 91 -7.17 3.80 4.51
CA PHE A 91 -6.25 3.16 3.56
C PHE A 91 -6.78 1.79 3.09
N LEU A 92 -7.19 0.93 4.03
CA LEU A 92 -7.74 -0.40 3.74
C LEU A 92 -9.02 -0.32 2.91
N ALA A 93 -9.88 0.69 3.16
CA ALA A 93 -11.11 0.88 2.40
C ALA A 93 -10.82 1.21 0.92
N TYR A 94 -9.81 2.04 0.65
CA TYR A 94 -9.37 2.31 -0.73
C TYR A 94 -8.78 1.07 -1.41
N VAL A 95 -7.95 0.30 -0.71
CA VAL A 95 -7.37 -0.93 -1.28
C VAL A 95 -8.47 -1.94 -1.61
N LYS A 96 -9.46 -2.11 -0.73
CA LYS A 96 -10.61 -3.00 -0.97
C LYS A 96 -11.53 -2.51 -2.09
N ASP A 97 -11.70 -1.19 -2.24
CA ASP A 97 -12.43 -0.59 -3.36
C ASP A 97 -11.74 -0.90 -4.70
N ALA A 98 -10.41 -0.76 -4.75
CA ALA A 98 -9.61 -1.13 -5.91
C ALA A 98 -9.64 -2.63 -6.23
N GLU A 99 -9.62 -3.51 -5.23
CA GLU A 99 -9.69 -4.97 -5.41
C GLU A 99 -10.97 -5.38 -6.15
N LYS A 100 -12.12 -4.82 -5.74
CA LYS A 100 -13.44 -5.12 -6.34
C LYS A 100 -13.51 -4.79 -7.82
N VAL A 101 -12.76 -3.79 -8.29
CA VAL A 101 -12.75 -3.36 -9.69
C VAL A 101 -12.03 -4.38 -10.58
N ILE A 102 -11.01 -5.05 -10.05
CA ILE A 102 -10.34 -6.15 -10.77
C ILE A 102 -11.19 -7.42 -10.73
N GLU A 103 -11.93 -7.63 -9.64
CA GLU A 103 -12.84 -8.77 -9.47
C GLU A 103 -14.08 -8.71 -10.37
N SER A 104 -14.59 -7.52 -10.70
CA SER A 104 -15.65 -7.33 -11.70
C SER A 104 -15.25 -7.76 -13.11
#